data_AF-A0A379YP28-F1
#
_entry.id   AF-A0A379YP28-F1
#
_cell.length_a   1.000
_cell.length_b   1.000
_cell.length_c   1.000
_cell.angle_alpha   90.00
_cell.angle_beta   90.00
_cell.angle_gamma   90.00
#
_symmetry.space_group_name_H-M   'P 1'
#
loop_
_entity.id
_entity.type
_entity.pdbx_description
1 polymer ?
#
loop_
_entity_poly.entity_id
_entity_poly.type
_entity_poly.pdbx_seq_one_letter_code
_entity_poly.pdbx_strand_id
1 'polypeptide(L)'
;MAFIGPDYFSGGDVGQAIVLIHITDDDYPTILPLLRNAHFYGHRDIIFIAQKRVIAIMEYLSMKTLRFIEEEAGVEVFEREVIEGEAFSGIEGKREILSFIEYNVLKLTLSGLSPTAIACRTSKSIKTISSQKINALKKLGLDNTPYSLVKLSKLFN
;
A
#
# COMPACT_ATOMS: atom_id res chain seq x y z
N MET A 1 -1.69 1.96 17.52
CA MET A 1 -1.41 2.96 18.57
C MET A 1 -1.35 4.30 17.86
N ALA A 2 -2.32 5.20 18.06
CA ALA A 2 -2.37 6.47 17.34
C ALA A 2 -1.46 7.50 18.04
N PHE A 3 -0.47 8.04 17.32
CA PHE A 3 0.39 9.09 17.84
C PHE A 3 -0.27 10.43 17.50
N ILE A 4 -0.72 11.15 18.53
CA ILE A 4 -1.12 12.55 18.42
C ILE A 4 0.12 13.35 18.83
N GLY A 5 0.75 14.04 17.89
CA GLY A 5 1.91 14.89 18.16
C GLY A 5 1.54 16.01 19.15
N PRO A 6 2.50 16.53 19.93
CA PRO A 6 2.21 17.56 20.91
C PRO A 6 1.88 18.91 20.25
N ASP A 7 0.77 19.50 20.69
CA ASP A 7 0.32 20.85 20.33
C ASP A 7 1.30 21.90 20.90
N TYR A 8 2.32 22.23 20.13
CA TYR A 8 3.17 23.39 20.40
C TYR A 8 3.07 24.44 19.30
N PHE A 9 1.90 25.03 19.07
CA PHE A 9 1.82 26.33 18.41
C PHE A 9 0.71 27.21 19.00
N SER A 10 1.17 28.23 19.70
CA SER A 10 0.42 29.42 20.09
C SER A 10 -0.16 30.15 18.89
N GLY A 11 -1.46 30.47 18.95
CA GLY A 11 -2.09 31.58 18.24
C GLY A 11 -2.04 31.52 16.71
N GLY A 12 -2.92 30.72 16.12
CA GLY A 12 -3.19 30.70 14.69
C GLY A 12 -4.29 29.69 14.41
N ASP A 13 -5.15 29.99 13.44
CA ASP A 13 -6.27 29.19 12.94
C ASP A 13 -6.07 27.69 13.12
N VAL A 14 -7.08 26.95 13.64
CA VAL A 14 -6.98 25.53 14.04
C VAL A 14 -6.47 24.72 12.86
N GLY A 15 -5.14 24.60 12.79
CA GLY A 15 -4.41 24.08 11.65
C GLY A 15 -4.88 22.68 11.37
N GLN A 16 -5.12 22.40 10.09
CA GLN A 16 -5.55 21.12 9.56
C GLN A 16 -4.75 19.97 10.20
N ALA A 17 -5.33 19.29 11.20
CA ALA A 17 -4.60 18.31 11.99
C ALA A 17 -4.15 17.14 11.11
N ILE A 18 -2.85 16.90 11.06
CA ILE A 18 -2.27 15.74 10.36
C ILE A 18 -2.51 14.49 11.21
N VAL A 19 -3.05 13.44 10.60
CA VAL A 19 -3.29 12.15 11.25
C VAL A 19 -2.31 11.13 10.70
N LEU A 20 -1.48 10.58 11.59
CA LEU A 20 -0.56 9.49 11.28
C LEU A 20 -1.21 8.15 11.61
N ILE A 21 -1.25 7.25 10.62
CA ILE A 21 -1.81 5.90 10.78
C ILE A 21 -0.73 4.87 10.40
N HIS A 22 -0.21 4.15 11.38
CA HIS A 22 0.65 3.00 11.12
C HIS A 22 -0.19 1.78 10.74
N ILE A 23 0.16 1.12 9.63
CA ILE A 23 -0.56 -0.05 9.09
C ILE A 23 0.42 -1.17 8.82
N THR A 24 0.16 -2.32 9.43
CA THR A 24 0.86 -3.58 9.18
C THR A 24 -0.02 -4.56 8.39
N ASP A 25 0.52 -5.75 8.10
CA ASP A 25 -0.25 -6.82 7.43
C ASP A 25 -1.52 -7.20 8.19
N ASP A 26 -1.46 -7.22 9.51
CA ASP A 26 -2.56 -7.68 10.35
C ASP A 26 -3.66 -6.59 10.49
N ASP A 27 -3.32 -5.31 10.28
CA ASP A 27 -4.26 -4.19 10.31
C ASP A 27 -5.01 -4.01 8.97
N TYR A 28 -4.38 -4.43 7.87
CA TYR A 28 -4.86 -4.15 6.52
C TYR A 28 -6.30 -4.65 6.22
N PRO A 29 -6.71 -5.88 6.59
CA PRO A 29 -8.08 -6.34 6.35
C PRO A 29 -9.13 -5.44 7.03
N THR A 30 -8.78 -4.86 8.18
CA THR A 30 -9.65 -3.96 8.96
C THR A 30 -9.80 -2.60 8.28
N ILE A 31 -8.73 -2.09 7.64
CA ILE A 31 -8.75 -0.78 7.00
C ILE A 31 -9.29 -0.82 5.56
N LEU A 32 -9.26 -1.97 4.90
CA LEU A 32 -9.71 -2.13 3.51
C LEU A 32 -11.14 -1.59 3.24
N PRO A 33 -12.16 -1.85 4.09
CA PRO A 33 -13.49 -1.27 3.92
C PRO A 33 -13.49 0.26 4.02
N LEU A 34 -12.63 0.82 4.89
CA LEU A 34 -12.49 2.26 5.05
C LEU A 34 -11.84 2.90 3.82
N LEU A 35 -10.83 2.24 3.23
CA LEU A 35 -10.17 2.75 2.01
C LEU A 35 -11.13 2.85 0.82
N ARG A 36 -12.15 1.98 0.77
CA ARG A 36 -13.21 2.01 -0.27
C ARG A 36 -14.29 3.05 0.03
N ASN A 37 -14.35 3.57 1.25
CA ASN A 37 -15.33 4.57 1.65
C ASN A 37 -14.80 5.98 1.34
N ALA A 38 -15.45 6.67 0.40
CA ALA A 38 -15.02 7.98 -0.07
C ALA A 38 -14.94 9.04 1.06
N HIS A 39 -15.74 8.90 2.13
CA HIS A 39 -15.78 9.82 3.27
C HIS A 39 -14.56 9.74 4.19
N PHE A 40 -13.79 8.65 4.13
CA PHE A 40 -12.60 8.48 4.98
C PHE A 40 -11.54 9.57 4.73
N TYR A 41 -11.51 10.12 3.52
CA TYR A 41 -10.48 11.05 3.06
C TYR A 41 -10.88 12.54 3.13
N GLY A 42 -12.07 12.86 3.63
CA GLY A 42 -12.69 14.17 3.38
C GLY A 42 -12.34 15.30 4.35
N HIS A 43 -11.75 15.01 5.51
CA HIS A 43 -11.73 15.97 6.63
C HIS A 43 -10.37 16.17 7.32
N ARG A 44 -9.37 15.35 7.03
CA ARG A 44 -8.06 15.43 7.67
C ARG A 44 -6.97 15.04 6.71
N ASP A 45 -5.80 15.58 7.00
CA ASP A 45 -4.60 15.30 6.27
C ASP A 45 -3.99 13.98 6.80
N ILE A 46 -4.33 12.86 6.14
CA ILE A 46 -3.92 11.52 6.57
C ILE A 46 -2.60 11.13 5.89
N ILE A 47 -1.64 10.67 6.69
CA ILE A 47 -0.41 10.02 6.22
C ILE A 47 -0.33 8.63 6.84
N PHE A 48 -0.13 7.64 5.98
CA PHE A 48 0.02 6.25 6.38
C PHE A 48 1.49 5.90 6.55
N ILE A 49 1.86 5.26 7.65
CA ILE A 49 3.19 4.66 7.82
C ILE A 49 3.01 3.17 7.58
N ALA A 50 3.61 2.63 6.54
CA ALA A 50 3.32 1.26 6.14
C ALA A 50 4.50 0.59 5.44
N GLN A 51 4.47 -0.73 5.41
CA GLN A 51 5.46 -1.52 4.69
C GLN A 51 5.25 -1.36 3.18
N LYS A 52 6.35 -1.41 2.41
CA LYS A 52 6.33 -1.28 0.94
C LYS A 52 5.25 -2.14 0.26
N ARG A 53 5.04 -3.37 0.72
CA ARG A 53 3.99 -4.27 0.20
C ARG A 53 2.57 -3.75 0.44
N VAL A 54 2.30 -3.23 1.64
CA VAL A 54 1.00 -2.71 2.05
C VAL A 54 0.72 -1.44 1.26
N ILE A 55 1.71 -0.56 1.11
CA ILE A 55 1.64 0.66 0.30
C ILE A 55 1.22 0.32 -1.13
N ALA A 56 1.93 -0.58 -1.81
CA ALA A 56 1.65 -0.91 -3.21
C ALA A 56 0.24 -1.49 -3.44
N ILE A 57 -0.30 -2.26 -2.48
CA ILE A 57 -1.66 -2.78 -2.57
C ILE A 57 -2.68 -1.67 -2.26
N MET A 58 -2.47 -0.88 -1.21
CA MET A 58 -3.34 0.24 -0.85
C MET A 58 -3.43 1.27 -1.97
N GLU A 59 -2.30 1.61 -2.58
CA GLU A 59 -2.21 2.54 -3.70
C GLU A 59 -3.00 2.03 -4.92
N TYR A 60 -2.90 0.73 -5.22
CA TYR A 60 -3.70 0.11 -6.26
C TYR A 60 -5.22 0.09 -5.96
N LEU A 61 -5.62 -0.22 -4.71
CA LEU A 61 -7.04 -0.41 -4.35
C LEU A 61 -7.80 0.85 -3.95
N SER A 62 -7.10 1.87 -3.45
CA SER A 62 -7.72 3.10 -2.93
C SER A 62 -8.39 3.93 -4.03
N MET A 63 -7.89 3.83 -5.27
CA MET A 63 -8.33 4.65 -6.40
C MET A 63 -8.24 6.17 -6.15
N LYS A 64 -7.52 6.58 -5.09
CA LYS A 64 -7.20 7.95 -4.71
C LYS A 64 -5.70 8.03 -4.42
N THR A 65 -5.14 9.22 -4.58
CA THR A 65 -3.77 9.52 -4.15
C THR A 65 -3.70 9.47 -2.63
N LEU A 66 -3.00 8.47 -2.10
CA LEU A 66 -2.75 8.31 -0.67
C LEU A 66 -1.34 8.79 -0.33
N ARG A 67 -1.17 9.22 0.93
CA ARG A 67 0.12 9.65 1.44
C ARG A 67 0.74 8.57 2.28
N PHE A 68 2.00 8.23 2.00
CA PHE A 68 2.70 7.16 2.70
C PHE A 68 4.12 7.53 3.06
N ILE A 69 4.53 7.14 4.27
CA ILE A 69 5.92 6.99 4.69
C ILE A 69 6.20 5.49 4.74
N GLU A 70 7.26 5.04 4.07
CA GLU A 70 7.70 3.65 4.19
C GLU A 70 8.16 3.40 5.63
N GLU A 71 7.75 2.29 6.25
CA GLU A 71 8.08 1.97 7.65
C GLU A 71 9.59 2.00 7.93
N GLU A 72 10.39 1.61 6.94
CA GLU A 72 11.86 1.57 7.02
C GLU A 72 12.52 2.90 6.63
N ALA A 73 11.75 3.97 6.44
CA ALA A 73 12.29 5.27 6.06
C ALA A 73 13.02 5.94 7.23
N GLY A 74 14.09 6.68 6.91
CA GLY A 74 14.84 7.48 7.88
C GLY A 74 14.02 8.66 8.43
N VAL A 75 14.46 9.19 9.56
CA VAL A 75 13.81 10.32 10.24
C VAL A 75 13.74 11.55 9.33
N GLU A 76 14.70 11.72 8.42
CA GLU A 76 14.74 12.84 7.47
C GLU A 76 13.56 12.80 6.47
N VAL A 77 13.04 11.60 6.16
CA VAL A 77 11.83 11.46 5.35
C VAL A 77 10.61 11.86 6.17
N PHE A 78 10.55 11.43 7.43
CA PHE A 78 9.46 11.78 8.32
C PHE A 78 9.35 13.30 8.55
N GLU A 79 10.47 13.98 8.84
CA GLU A 79 10.49 15.43 9.09
C GLU A 79 10.00 16.22 7.86
N ARG A 80 10.48 15.88 6.66
CA ARG A 80 10.02 16.49 5.40
C ARG A 80 8.52 16.32 5.18
N GLU A 81 8.00 15.10 5.35
CA GLU A 81 6.61 14.78 5.02
C GLU A 81 5.60 15.28 6.07
N VAL A 82 6.02 15.46 7.33
CA VAL A 82 5.13 15.77 8.47
C VAL A 82 5.34 17.17 9.02
N ILE A 83 6.60 17.64 9.12
CA ILE A 83 6.96 18.92 9.78
C ILE A 83 7.11 20.04 8.76
N GLU A 84 7.83 19.79 7.67
CA GLU A 84 8.11 20.82 6.66
C GLU A 84 6.87 21.14 5.82
N GLY A 85 5.84 20.28 5.86
CA GLY A 85 4.53 20.55 5.28
C GLY A 85 4.57 20.78 3.78
N GLU A 86 5.64 20.34 3.09
CA GLU A 86 5.69 20.41 1.64
C GLU A 86 4.45 19.70 1.09
N ALA A 87 3.79 20.35 0.14
CA ALA A 87 2.63 19.80 -0.54
C ALA A 87 3.03 18.41 -1.03
N PHE A 88 2.51 17.38 -0.36
CA PHE A 88 2.87 15.98 -0.58
C PHE A 88 2.85 15.70 -2.08
N SER A 89 4.01 15.74 -2.71
CA SER A 89 4.18 15.52 -4.14
C SER A 89 4.25 14.02 -4.37
N GLY A 90 3.32 13.28 -3.76
CA GLY A 90 3.19 11.85 -3.91
C GLY A 90 4.37 11.01 -3.46
N ILE A 91 5.51 11.54 -2.98
CA ILE A 91 6.80 10.90 -3.25
C ILE A 91 6.82 10.43 -4.71
N GLU A 92 7.16 11.34 -5.61
CA GLU A 92 7.56 11.07 -7.00
C GLU A 92 8.78 10.12 -7.14
N GLY A 93 9.14 9.36 -6.10
CA GLY A 93 9.85 8.11 -6.30
C GLY A 93 8.89 7.15 -6.98
N LYS A 94 9.13 6.80 -8.24
CA LYS A 94 8.44 5.72 -9.00
C LYS A 94 8.23 4.48 -8.10
N ARG A 95 7.16 4.45 -7.31
CA ARG A 95 6.72 3.24 -6.63
C ARG A 95 6.15 2.36 -7.72
N GLU A 96 6.65 1.14 -7.81
CA GLU A 96 6.14 0.22 -8.82
C GLU A 96 4.75 -0.26 -8.39
N ILE A 97 3.71 0.47 -8.80
CA ILE A 97 2.32 0.10 -8.54
C ILE A 97 2.02 -1.22 -9.26
N LEU A 98 1.24 -2.09 -8.60
CA LEU A 98 0.69 -3.27 -9.23
C LEU A 98 -0.21 -2.86 -10.40
N SER A 99 0.04 -3.40 -11.58
CA SER A 99 -0.92 -3.33 -12.66
C SER A 99 -2.13 -4.21 -12.36
N PHE A 100 -3.26 -3.92 -13.01
CA PHE A 100 -4.47 -4.75 -12.92
C PHE A 100 -4.18 -6.23 -13.22
N ILE A 101 -3.32 -6.52 -14.20
CA ILE A 101 -3.00 -7.90 -14.57
C ILE A 101 -2.16 -8.57 -13.48
N GLU A 102 -1.14 -7.90 -12.96
CA GLU A 102 -0.29 -8.40 -11.87
C GLU A 102 -1.11 -8.68 -10.60
N TYR A 103 -1.98 -7.75 -10.22
CA TYR A 103 -2.90 -7.94 -9.10
C TYR A 103 -3.80 -9.17 -9.31
N ASN A 104 -4.40 -9.32 -10.49
CA ASN A 104 -5.27 -10.47 -10.77
C ASN A 104 -4.52 -11.81 -10.77
N VAL A 105 -3.29 -11.85 -11.32
CA VAL A 105 -2.46 -13.06 -11.27
C VAL A 105 -2.15 -13.45 -9.82
N LEU A 106 -1.79 -12.49 -8.96
CA LEU A 106 -1.57 -12.74 -7.54
C LEU A 106 -2.86 -13.22 -6.85
N LYS A 107 -3.99 -12.54 -7.06
CA LYS A 107 -5.28 -12.92 -6.48
C LYS A 107 -5.69 -14.35 -6.84
N LEU A 108 -5.56 -14.74 -8.11
CA LEU A 108 -5.86 -16.11 -8.56
C LEU A 108 -4.89 -17.13 -7.98
N THR A 109 -3.60 -16.78 -7.88
CA THR A 109 -2.58 -17.63 -7.25
C THR A 109 -2.90 -17.88 -5.78
N LEU A 110 -3.28 -16.83 -5.04
CA LEU A 110 -3.68 -16.91 -3.63
C LEU A 110 -5.00 -17.69 -3.43
N SER A 111 -5.85 -17.73 -4.46
CA SER A 111 -7.05 -18.58 -4.50
C SER A 111 -6.74 -20.06 -4.81
N GLY A 112 -5.45 -20.45 -4.87
CA GLY A 112 -5.02 -21.83 -5.09
C GLY A 112 -4.87 -22.26 -6.54
N LEU A 113 -5.01 -21.36 -7.53
CA LEU A 113 -4.82 -21.73 -8.94
C LEU A 113 -3.33 -21.83 -9.28
N SER A 114 -2.97 -22.88 -10.03
CA SER A 114 -1.64 -23.03 -10.60
C SER A 114 -1.40 -22.07 -11.78
N PRO A 115 -0.14 -21.74 -12.12
CA PRO A 115 0.17 -20.92 -13.30
C PRO A 115 -0.45 -21.45 -14.60
N THR A 116 -0.54 -22.78 -14.74
CA THR A 116 -1.18 -23.45 -15.87
C THR A 116 -2.69 -23.20 -15.91
N ALA A 117 -3.37 -23.32 -14.77
CA ALA A 117 -4.80 -23.05 -14.67
C ALA A 117 -5.11 -21.57 -14.95
N ILE A 118 -4.29 -20.65 -14.44
CA ILE A 118 -4.41 -19.21 -14.71
C ILE A 118 -4.18 -18.91 -16.19
N ALA A 119 -3.16 -19.51 -16.80
CA ALA A 119 -2.85 -19.35 -18.22
C ALA A 119 -4.02 -19.79 -19.11
N CYS A 120 -4.61 -20.94 -18.81
CA CYS A 120 -5.81 -21.45 -19.49
C CYS A 120 -6.99 -20.48 -19.33
N ARG A 121 -7.26 -20.02 -18.10
CA ARG A 121 -8.38 -19.12 -17.78
C ARG A 121 -8.24 -17.73 -18.42
N THR A 122 -7.02 -17.23 -18.59
CA THR A 122 -6.75 -15.88 -19.09
C THR A 122 -6.34 -15.86 -20.58
N SER A 123 -6.33 -17.03 -21.24
CA SER A 123 -5.86 -17.21 -22.62
C SER A 123 -4.46 -16.62 -22.85
N LYS A 124 -3.55 -16.83 -21.89
CA LYS A 124 -2.14 -16.39 -21.94
C LYS A 124 -1.21 -17.60 -21.89
N SER A 125 0.05 -17.39 -22.26
CA SER A 125 1.07 -18.43 -22.07
C SER A 125 1.43 -18.59 -20.59
N ILE A 126 1.83 -19.81 -20.20
CA ILE A 126 2.35 -20.07 -18.84
C ILE A 126 3.53 -19.16 -18.53
N LYS A 127 4.43 -18.94 -19.51
CA LYS A 127 5.58 -18.03 -19.39
C LYS A 127 5.13 -16.62 -19.02
N THR A 128 4.10 -16.10 -19.68
CA THR A 128 3.52 -14.78 -19.40
C THR A 128 3.00 -14.69 -17.97
N ILE A 129 2.22 -15.68 -17.52
CA ILE A 129 1.68 -15.71 -16.15
C ILE A 129 2.80 -15.76 -15.11
N SER A 130 3.82 -16.61 -15.34
CA SER A 130 4.97 -16.71 -14.44
C SER A 130 5.74 -15.39 -14.34
N SER A 131 6.00 -14.72 -15.47
CA SER A 131 6.66 -13.40 -15.47
C SER A 131 5.82 -12.34 -14.76
N GLN A 132 4.50 -12.31 -14.99
CA GLN A 132 3.60 -11.38 -14.31
C GLN A 132 3.58 -11.61 -12.80
N LYS A 133 3.53 -12.87 -12.34
CA LYS A 133 3.63 -13.21 -10.91
C LYS A 133 4.94 -12.73 -10.30
N ILE A 134 6.08 -13.03 -10.94
CA ILE A 134 7.40 -12.65 -10.43
C ILE A 134 7.54 -11.13 -10.35
N ASN A 135 7.12 -10.41 -11.38
CA ASN A 135 7.15 -8.95 -11.39
C ASN A 135 6.26 -8.39 -10.27
N ALA A 136 5.04 -8.92 -10.11
CA ALA A 136 4.13 -8.49 -9.05
C ALA A 136 4.75 -8.68 -7.65
N LEU A 137 5.39 -9.83 -7.38
CA LEU A 137 6.07 -10.08 -6.11
C LEU A 137 7.24 -9.11 -5.89
N LYS A 138 8.04 -8.86 -6.92
CA LYS A 138 9.15 -7.90 -6.86
C LYS A 138 8.67 -6.48 -6.52
N LYS A 139 7.55 -6.04 -7.11
CA LYS A 139 6.91 -4.75 -6.81
C LYS A 139 6.50 -4.64 -5.34
N LEU A 140 6.02 -5.75 -4.78
CA LEU A 140 5.68 -5.88 -3.36
C LEU A 140 6.89 -6.04 -2.45
N GLY A 141 8.12 -6.04 -2.98
CA GLY A 141 9.34 -6.25 -2.20
C GLY A 141 9.47 -7.69 -1.67
N LEU A 142 8.91 -8.67 -2.40
CA LEU A 142 8.89 -10.07 -2.02
C LEU A 142 9.60 -10.96 -3.04
N ASP A 143 10.22 -12.02 -2.54
CA ASP A 143 10.80 -13.06 -3.38
C ASP A 143 9.75 -14.04 -3.90
N ASN A 144 10.03 -14.76 -4.99
CA ASN A 144 9.16 -15.81 -5.52
C ASN A 144 9.29 -17.12 -4.76
N THR A 145 8.91 -17.12 -3.48
CA THR A 145 8.94 -18.30 -2.60
C THR A 145 7.54 -18.66 -2.09
N PRO A 146 7.30 -19.91 -1.66
CA PRO A 146 6.05 -20.28 -0.99
C PRO A 146 5.77 -19.43 0.25
N TYR A 147 6.81 -19.09 1.01
CA TYR A 147 6.71 -18.24 2.21
C TYR A 147 6.16 -16.84 1.87
N SER A 148 6.64 -16.22 0.79
CA SER A 148 6.13 -14.92 0.33
C SER A 148 4.64 -14.96 0.00
N LEU A 149 4.15 -16.05 -0.60
CA LEU A 149 2.73 -16.22 -0.92
C LEU A 149 1.87 -16.40 0.33
N VAL A 150 2.36 -17.13 1.32
CA VAL A 150 1.68 -17.25 2.63
C VAL A 150 1.64 -15.90 3.34
N LYS A 151 2.71 -15.12 3.26
CA LYS A 151 2.72 -13.76 3.82
C LYS A 151 1.70 -12.85 3.12
N LEU A 152 1.59 -12.95 1.80
CA LEU A 152 0.59 -12.21 1.04
C LEU A 152 -0.85 -12.64 1.29
N SER A 153 -1.12 -13.89 1.64
CA SER A 153 -2.51 -14.32 1.87
C SER A 153 -3.19 -13.53 2.99
N LYS A 154 -2.43 -13.07 4.00
CA LYS A 154 -2.91 -12.18 5.05
C LYS A 154 -3.43 -10.84 4.54
N LEU A 155 -2.90 -10.35 3.43
CA LEU A 155 -3.27 -9.06 2.84
C LEU A 155 -4.49 -9.17 1.90
N PHE A 156 -4.86 -10.37 1.47
CA PHE A 156 -5.97 -10.58 0.53
C PHE A 156 -7.20 -11.25 1.16
N ASN A 157 -7.09 -11.69 2.42
CA ASN A 157 -8.15 -12.32 3.20
C ASN A 157 -8.90 -11.31 4.08
#